data_AF-Q58PS0-F1
#
_entry.id   AF-Q58PS0-F1
#
_cell.length_a   1.000
_cell.length_b   1.000
_cell.length_c   1.000
_cell.angle_alpha   90.00
_cell.angle_beta   90.00
_cell.angle_gamma   90.00
#
_symmetry.space_group_name_H-M   'P 1'
#
loop_
_entity.id
_entity.type
_entity.pdbx_description
1 polymer ?
#
loop_
_entity_poly.entity_id
_entity_poly.type
_entity_poly.pdbx_seq_one_letter_code
_entity_poly.pdbx_strand_id
1 'polypeptide(L)' 'MSGENYLEDQSPVVRLRVWALGQMIWGGFLAAVGLIALGLVLLVIWCVGQLLDERSKTGPSPYSALHIVQTQDIV' A
#
# COMPACT_ATOMS: atom_id res chain seq x y z
N MET A 1 21.74 4.19 -49.87
CA MET A 1 22.46 4.64 -48.66
C MET A 1 22.05 3.70 -47.55
N SER A 2 23.03 3.01 -46.97
CA SER A 2 22.87 1.91 -46.01
C SER A 2 22.11 2.36 -44.76
N GLY A 3 21.23 1.51 -44.23
CA GLY A 3 20.65 1.68 -42.92
C GLY A 3 21.75 1.70 -41.87
N GLU A 4 22.11 2.88 -41.42
CA GLU A 4 23.08 3.07 -40.35
C GLU A 4 22.43 2.61 -39.05
N ASN A 5 22.95 1.53 -38.47
CA ASN A 5 22.66 1.13 -37.11
C ASN A 5 23.23 2.20 -36.17
N TYR A 6 22.45 3.23 -35.85
CA TYR A 6 22.80 4.30 -34.89
C TYR A 6 23.16 3.79 -33.46
N LEU A 7 23.06 2.48 -33.22
CA LEU A 7 23.36 1.81 -31.96
C LEU A 7 24.72 1.08 -31.96
N GLU A 8 25.35 0.87 -33.12
CA GLU A 8 26.63 0.14 -33.21
C GLU A 8 27.84 1.02 -32.85
N ASP A 9 27.74 2.34 -33.02
CA ASP A 9 28.79 3.32 -32.67
C ASP A 9 28.61 3.98 -31.28
N GLN A 10 27.56 3.60 -30.52
CA GLN A 10 27.34 4.19 -29.20
C GLN A 10 28.30 3.62 -28.14
N SER A 11 28.93 4.52 -27.38
CA SER A 11 29.83 4.12 -26.30
C SER A 11 29.10 3.22 -25.29
N PRO A 12 29.70 2.07 -24.90
CA PRO A 12 29.07 1.12 -23.98
C PRO A 12 28.60 1.76 -22.66
N VAL A 13 29.30 2.80 -22.23
CA VAL A 13 29.00 3.58 -21.03
C VAL A 13 27.69 4.35 -21.16
N VAL A 14 27.43 4.97 -22.32
CA VAL A 14 26.18 5.70 -22.56
C VAL A 14 25.01 4.74 -22.58
N ARG A 15 25.15 3.59 -23.25
CA ARG A 15 24.11 2.54 -23.28
C ARG A 15 23.78 2.03 -21.89
N LEU A 16 24.79 1.78 -21.05
CA LEU A 16 24.59 1.31 -19.67
C LEU A 16 23.86 2.36 -18.81
N ARG A 17 24.22 3.64 -18.95
CA ARG A 17 23.58 4.75 -18.22
C ARG A 17 22.13 4.93 -18.63
N VAL A 18 21.82 4.92 -19.92
CA VAL A 18 20.45 5.03 -20.42
C VAL A 18 19.60 3.86 -19.96
N TRP A 19 20.15 2.64 -19.98
CA TRP A 19 19.47 1.47 -19.45
C TRP A 19 19.20 1.59 -17.94
N ALA A 20 20.21 1.98 -17.15
CA ALA A 20 20.06 2.13 -15.71
C ALA A 20 19.06 3.23 -15.34
N LEU A 21 19.09 4.38 -16.02
CA LEU A 21 18.12 5.46 -15.84
C LEU A 21 16.71 5.00 -16.22
N GLY A 22 16.57 4.25 -17.31
CA GLY A 22 15.30 3.65 -17.71
C GLY A 22 14.74 2.72 -16.64
N GLN A 23 15.57 1.85 -16.05
CA GLN A 23 15.16 0.95 -14.97
C GLN A 23 14.81 1.72 -13.68
N MET A 24 15.52 2.78 -13.34
CA MET A 24 15.20 3.59 -12.15
C MET A 24 13.87 4.33 -12.30
N ILE A 25 13.58 4.88 -13.47
CA ILE A 25 12.30 5.56 -13.73
C ILE A 25 11.15 4.55 -13.68
N TRP A 26 11.29 3.42 -14.38
CA TRP A 26 10.24 2.40 -14.39
C TRP A 26 10.04 1.76 -13.01
N GLY A 27 11.14 1.40 -12.34
CA GLY A 27 11.11 0.85 -10.99
C GLY A 27 10.54 1.83 -9.97
N GLY A 28 10.94 3.10 -10.04
CA GLY A 28 10.40 4.17 -9.22
C GLY A 28 8.91 4.41 -9.48
N PHE A 29 8.48 4.36 -10.74
CA PHE A 29 7.07 4.49 -11.10
C PHE A 29 6.23 3.33 -10.56
N LEU A 30 6.67 2.08 -10.76
CA LEU A 30 5.99 0.89 -10.22
C LEU A 30 5.91 0.92 -8.70
N ALA A 31 7.00 1.30 -8.03
CA ALA A 31 7.03 1.44 -6.58
C ALA A 31 6.08 2.54 -6.09
N ALA A 32 6.05 3.70 -6.75
CA ALA A 32 5.14 4.79 -6.43
C ALA A 32 3.68 4.37 -6.60
N VAL A 33 3.34 3.73 -7.72
CA VAL A 33 1.98 3.22 -7.97
C VAL A 33 1.57 2.20 -6.91
N GLY A 34 2.45 1.25 -6.57
CA GLY A 34 2.20 0.26 -5.52
C GLY A 34 1.97 0.91 -4.15
N LEU A 35 2.79 1.90 -3.79
CA LEU A 35 2.67 2.61 -2.51
C LEU A 35 1.38 3.43 -2.44
N ILE A 36 1.01 4.11 -3.53
CA ILE A 36 -0.24 4.88 -3.61
C ILE A 36 -1.45 3.94 -3.51
N ALA A 37 -1.43 2.80 -4.21
CA ALA A 37 -2.50 1.82 -4.14
C ALA A 37 -2.67 1.28 -2.71
N LEU A 38 -1.57 0.92 -2.04
CA LEU A 38 -1.61 0.47 -0.65
C LEU A 38 -2.11 1.57 0.30
N GLY A 39 -1.61 2.79 0.13
CA GLY A 39 -2.03 3.95 0.91
C GLY A 39 -3.52 4.24 0.76
N LEU A 40 -4.06 4.17 -0.47
CA LEU A 40 -5.49 4.33 -0.74
C LEU A 40 -6.32 3.26 -0.05
N VAL A 41 -5.90 1.99 -0.10
CA VAL A 41 -6.63 0.91 0.58
C VAL A 41 -6.70 1.17 2.08
N LEU A 42 -5.58 1.51 2.71
CA LEU A 42 -5.53 1.80 4.15
C LEU A 42 -6.37 3.04 4.51
N LEU A 43 -6.31 4.09 3.70
CA LEU A 43 -7.09 5.31 3.90
C LEU A 43 -8.58 5.03 3.78
N VAL A 44 -9.00 4.22 2.79
CA VAL A 44 -10.39 3.81 2.64
C VAL A 44 -10.85 3.00 3.86
N ILE A 45 -10.05 2.03 4.32
CA ILE A 45 -10.38 1.24 5.53
C ILE A 45 -10.54 2.16 6.74
N TRP A 46 -9.62 3.10 6.92
CA TRP A 46 -9.68 4.06 8.03
C TRP A 46 -10.90 4.98 7.93
N CYS A 47 -11.18 5.52 6.74
CA CYS A 47 -12.31 6.41 6.48
C CYS A 47 -13.66 5.70 6.72
N VAL A 48 -13.81 4.49 6.18
CA VAL A 48 -14.99 3.65 6.40
C VAL A 48 -15.11 3.27 7.87
N GLY A 49 -13.99 2.95 8.54
CA GLY A 49 -13.97 2.66 9.97
C GLY A 49 -14.42 3.84 10.84
N GLN A 50 -14.14 5.09 10.45
CA GLN A 50 -14.67 6.26 11.16
C GLN A 50 -16.19 6.38 10.98
N LEU A 51 -16.70 6.11 9.77
CA LEU A 51 -18.12 6.17 9.44
C LEU A 51 -18.94 4.98 9.96
N LEU A 52 -18.28 3.91 10.44
CA LEU A 52 -18.96 2.77 11.07
C LEU A 52 -19.54 3.15 12.44
N ASP A 53 -20.82 2.82 12.62
CA ASP A 53 -21.62 3.04 13.82
C ASP A 53 -21.01 2.35 15.07
N GLU A 54 -21.24 2.94 16.23
CA GLU A 54 -20.64 2.58 17.52
C GLU A 54 -20.96 1.13 17.91
N ARG A 55 -22.15 0.62 17.55
CA ARG A 55 -22.53 -0.78 17.77
C ARG A 55 -21.69 -1.79 17.00
N SER A 56 -21.12 -1.40 15.86
CA SER A 56 -20.26 -2.26 15.06
C SER A 56 -18.79 -2.17 15.51
N LYS A 57 -18.41 -1.10 16.22
CA LYS A 57 -17.12 -0.94 16.90
C LYS A 57 -17.09 -1.65 18.26
N THR A 58 -18.25 -1.77 18.91
CA THR A 58 -18.43 -2.55 20.13
C THR A 58 -19.16 -3.86 19.81
N GLY A 59 -18.46 -4.82 19.20
CA GLY A 59 -18.83 -6.22 19.41
C GLY A 59 -18.90 -6.50 20.92
N PRO A 60 -19.72 -7.47 21.39
CA PRO A 60 -19.86 -7.73 22.82
C PRO A 60 -18.47 -7.83 23.43
N SER A 61 -18.14 -6.86 24.30
CA SER A 61 -16.82 -6.83 24.90
C SER A 61 -16.67 -8.13 25.69
N PRO A 62 -15.48 -8.76 25.74
CA PRO A 62 -15.27 -9.94 26.59
C PRO A 62 -15.65 -9.69 28.05
N TYR A 63 -15.68 -8.40 28.45
CA TYR A 63 -16.13 -7.92 29.76
C TYR A 63 -17.66 -7.91 29.95
N SER A 64 -18.46 -8.02 28.88
CA SER A 64 -19.92 -8.19 29.00
C SER A 64 -20.27 -9.46 29.77
N ALA A 65 -19.50 -10.55 29.60
CA ALA A 65 -19.65 -11.77 30.40
C ALA A 65 -19.23 -11.56 31.87
N LEU A 66 -18.22 -10.72 32.11
CA LEU A 66 -17.70 -10.43 33.46
C LEU A 66 -18.68 -9.58 34.29
N HIS A 67 -19.36 -8.61 33.66
CA HIS A 67 -20.38 -7.78 34.32
C HIS A 67 -21.60 -8.57 34.79
N ILE A 68 -21.98 -9.63 34.07
CA ILE A 68 -23.13 -10.48 34.43
C ILE A 68 -22.79 -11.31 35.67
N VAL A 69 -21.58 -11.87 35.73
CA VAL A 69 -21.09 -12.63 36.90
C VAL A 69 -20.96 -11.71 38.11
N GLN A 70 -20.35 -10.54 37.94
CA GLN A 70 -20.14 -9.60 39.04
C GLN A 70 -21.46 -9.04 39.62
N THR A 71 -22.54 -8.97 38.83
CA THR A 71 -23.87 -8.56 39.31
C THR A 71 -24.59 -9.68 40.08
N GLN A 72 -24.27 -10.94 39.78
CA GLN A 72 -24.88 -12.09 40.45
C GLN A 72 -24.25 -12.38 41.83
N ASP A 73 -23.02 -11.95 42.07
CA ASP A 73 -22.32 -12.12 43.36
C ASP A 73 -22.72 -11.05 44.42
N ILE A 74 -23.60 -10.11 44.09
CA ILE A 74 -24.09 -9.02 44.96
C ILE A 74 -25.59 -9.10 45.27
N VAL A 75 -26.23 -10.26 45.08
CA VAL A 75 -27.62 -10.56 45.48
C VAL A 75 -27.66 -11.74 46.44
#